data_AF-A0A851A0C0-F1
#
_entry.id   AF-A0A851A0C0-F1
#
_cell.length_a   1.000
_cell.length_b   1.000
_cell.length_c   1.000
_cell.angle_alpha   90.00
_cell.angle_beta   90.00
_cell.angle_gamma   90.00
#
_symmetry.space_group_name_H-M   'P 1'
#
loop_
_entity.id
_entity.type
_entity.pdbx_description
1 polymer ?
#
loop_
_entity_poly.entity_id
_entity_poly.type
_entity_poly.pdbx_seq_one_letter_code
_entity_poly.pdbx_strand_id
1 'polypeptide(L)'
;EDFLNLVFKAMMKDSLNSSHPVSSAVQSSEQIEEMFDALSYIKGASLLLMLKHYLTKDVFQAGIEVYLHNHNYGSAQSDDLWDSMNEVS
;
A
#
# COMPACT_ATOMS: atom_id res chain seq x y z
N GLU A 1 -18.67 -1.67 -7.93
CA GLU A 1 -17.90 -2.71 -8.64
C GLU A 1 -17.34 -3.68 -7.63
N ASP A 2 -17.18 -4.95 -8.01
CA ASP A 2 -16.51 -5.96 -7.17
C ASP A 2 -15.01 -5.65 -7.03
N PHE A 3 -14.43 -5.88 -5.85
CA PHE A 3 -13.02 -5.57 -5.57
C PHE A 3 -12.08 -6.35 -6.51
N LEU A 4 -12.41 -7.60 -6.80
CA LEU A 4 -11.63 -8.43 -7.71
C LEU A 4 -11.53 -7.83 -9.13
N ASN A 5 -12.62 -7.23 -9.63
CA ASN A 5 -12.62 -6.56 -10.92
C ASN A 5 -11.71 -5.32 -10.94
N LEU A 6 -11.63 -4.59 -9.81
CA LEU A 6 -10.70 -3.47 -9.68
C LEU A 6 -9.25 -3.96 -9.73
N VAL A 7 -8.93 -5.08 -9.07
CA VAL A 7 -7.59 -5.68 -9.09
C VAL A 7 -7.19 -6.03 -10.52
N PHE A 8 -8.05 -6.67 -11.30
CA PHE A 8 -7.74 -6.98 -12.71
C PHE A 8 -7.48 -5.73 -13.55
N LYS A 9 -8.28 -4.66 -13.39
CA LYS A 9 -8.03 -3.38 -14.06
C LYS A 9 -6.69 -2.76 -13.66
N ALA A 10 -6.36 -2.81 -12.37
CA ALA A 10 -5.08 -2.31 -11.87
C ALA A 10 -3.91 -3.11 -12.44
N MET A 11 -3.99 -4.44 -12.49
CA MET A 11 -2.98 -5.30 -13.11
C MET A 11 -2.79 -5.00 -14.60
N MET A 12 -3.88 -4.74 -15.35
CA MET A 12 -3.78 -4.32 -16.75
C MET A 12 -3.01 -3.01 -16.88
N LYS A 13 -3.33 -1.99 -16.07
CA LYS A 13 -2.58 -0.72 -16.05
C LYS A 13 -1.12 -0.92 -15.66
N ASP A 14 -0.87 -1.73 -14.64
CA ASP A 14 0.46 -1.98 -14.08
C ASP A 14 1.38 -2.76 -15.02
N SER A 15 0.81 -3.52 -15.97
CA SER A 15 1.58 -4.26 -16.98
C SER A 15 2.20 -3.39 -18.08
N LEU A 16 1.82 -2.10 -18.16
CA LEU A 16 2.35 -1.17 -19.14
C LEU A 16 3.75 -0.70 -18.76
N ASN A 17 4.63 -0.49 -19.75
CA ASN A 17 5.96 0.06 -19.53
C ASN A 17 5.94 1.50 -18.97
N SER A 18 4.82 2.20 -19.12
CA SER A 18 4.58 3.53 -18.54
C SER A 18 4.03 3.48 -17.11
N SER A 19 3.90 2.29 -16.51
CA SER A 19 3.55 2.14 -15.10
C SER A 19 4.67 2.70 -14.20
N HIS A 20 4.39 2.82 -12.91
CA HIS A 20 5.35 3.22 -11.89
C HIS A 20 5.25 2.35 -10.64
N PRO A 21 6.31 2.28 -9.82
CA PRO A 21 6.23 1.70 -8.47
C PRO A 21 5.14 2.37 -7.62
N VAL A 22 4.55 1.62 -6.68
CA VAL A 22 3.54 2.16 -5.74
C VAL A 22 4.12 3.29 -4.87
N SER A 23 5.39 3.18 -4.49
CA SER A 23 6.15 4.26 -3.87
C SER A 23 7.16 4.79 -4.88
N SER A 24 6.91 5.99 -5.40
CA SER A 24 7.72 6.64 -6.45
C SER A 24 8.05 8.06 -6.03
N ALA A 25 9.22 8.54 -6.42
CA ALA A 25 9.60 9.93 -6.21
C ALA A 25 8.79 10.86 -7.11
N VAL A 26 8.29 11.97 -6.55
CA VAL A 26 7.54 13.01 -7.26
C VAL A 26 8.16 14.39 -6.97
N GLN A 27 8.19 15.25 -7.98
CA GLN A 27 8.87 16.55 -7.92
C GLN A 27 8.05 17.72 -8.48
N SER A 28 7.00 17.45 -9.26
CA SER A 28 6.09 18.47 -9.80
C SER A 28 4.66 18.28 -9.30
N SER A 29 3.84 19.34 -9.37
CA SER A 29 2.42 19.28 -9.01
C SER A 29 1.65 18.25 -9.86
N GLU A 30 1.98 18.16 -11.14
CA GLU A 30 1.39 17.18 -12.05
C GLU A 30 1.73 15.75 -11.63
N GLN A 31 2.99 15.50 -11.23
CA GLN A 31 3.39 14.18 -10.72
C GLN A 31 2.70 13.84 -9.39
N ILE A 32 2.41 14.84 -8.55
CA ILE A 32 1.62 14.63 -7.31
C ILE A 32 0.18 14.23 -7.67
N GLU A 33 -0.45 14.90 -8.64
CA GLU A 33 -1.80 14.54 -9.11
C GLU A 33 -1.83 13.13 -9.73
N GLU A 34 -0.78 12.76 -10.47
CA GLU A 34 -0.64 11.42 -11.06
C GLU A 34 -0.57 10.29 -10.04
N MET A 35 -0.16 10.56 -8.78
CA MET A 35 -0.18 9.54 -7.72
C MET A 35 -1.59 9.18 -7.26
N PHE A 36 -2.63 9.96 -7.60
CA PHE A 36 -4.03 9.63 -7.29
C PHE A 36 -4.61 8.65 -8.32
N ASP A 37 -4.02 7.47 -8.43
CA ASP A 37 -4.32 6.51 -9.49
C ASP A 37 -4.61 5.07 -9.00
N ALA A 38 -4.97 4.19 -9.93
CA ALA A 38 -5.28 2.79 -9.60
C ALA A 38 -4.11 2.02 -8.94
N LEU A 39 -2.85 2.44 -9.12
CA LEU A 39 -1.71 1.78 -8.50
C LEU A 39 -1.64 2.13 -7.01
N SER A 40 -1.70 3.41 -6.66
CA SER A 40 -1.71 3.84 -5.25
C SER A 40 -2.88 3.24 -4.46
N TYR A 41 -4.08 3.22 -5.07
CA TYR A 41 -5.28 2.71 -4.40
C TYR A 41 -5.39 1.18 -4.45
N ILE A 42 -5.43 0.58 -5.64
CA ILE A 42 -5.83 -0.82 -5.80
C ILE A 42 -4.64 -1.76 -5.67
N LYS A 43 -3.49 -1.44 -6.27
CA LYS A 43 -2.26 -2.24 -6.08
C LYS A 43 -1.78 -2.14 -4.64
N GLY A 44 -1.82 -0.95 -4.03
CA GLY A 44 -1.58 -0.76 -2.59
C GLY A 44 -2.47 -1.63 -1.71
N ALA A 45 -3.80 -1.59 -1.88
CA ALA A 45 -4.72 -2.45 -1.14
C ALA A 45 -4.49 -3.95 -1.38
N SER A 46 -4.10 -4.33 -2.61
CA SER A 46 -3.80 -5.73 -2.95
C SER A 46 -2.53 -6.23 -2.25
N LEU A 47 -1.51 -5.40 -2.06
CA LEU A 47 -0.33 -5.73 -1.27
C LEU A 47 -0.70 -5.98 0.19
N LEU A 48 -1.54 -5.13 0.78
CA LEU A 48 -2.03 -5.32 2.15
C LEU A 48 -2.88 -6.59 2.28
N LEU A 49 -3.72 -6.88 1.28
CA LEU A 49 -4.53 -8.11 1.26
C LEU A 49 -3.65 -9.37 1.17
N MET A 50 -2.60 -9.34 0.35
CA MET A 50 -1.63 -10.43 0.24
C MET A 50 -0.90 -10.63 1.57
N LEU A 51 -0.41 -9.55 2.18
CA LEU A 51 0.27 -9.59 3.47
C LEU A 51 -0.61 -10.15 4.59
N LYS A 52 -1.84 -9.68 4.69
CA LYS A 52 -2.83 -10.17 5.66
C LYS A 52 -3.09 -11.67 5.52
N HIS A 53 -3.16 -12.19 4.29
CA HIS A 53 -3.34 -13.62 4.08
C HIS A 53 -2.10 -14.42 4.46
N TYR A 54 -0.91 -13.88 4.21
CA TYR A 54 0.35 -14.54 4.55
C TYR A 54 0.62 -14.60 6.06
N LEU A 55 0.44 -13.47 6.77
CA LEU A 55 0.74 -13.37 8.21
C LEU A 55 -0.37 -13.89 9.13
N THR A 56 -1.57 -14.12 8.61
CA THR A 56 -2.85 -14.23 9.34
C THR A 56 -3.47 -12.89 9.75
N LYS A 57 -4.79 -12.91 9.97
CA LYS A 57 -5.57 -11.72 10.33
C LYS A 57 -5.12 -11.10 11.65
N ASP A 58 -4.79 -11.92 12.65
CA ASP A 58 -4.53 -11.45 14.02
C ASP A 58 -3.15 -10.77 14.10
N VAL A 59 -2.12 -11.37 13.47
CA VAL A 59 -0.78 -10.76 13.35
C VAL A 59 -0.84 -9.46 12.56
N PHE A 60 -1.53 -9.46 11.41
CA PHE A 60 -1.71 -8.25 10.61
C PHE A 60 -2.41 -7.13 11.40
N GLN A 61 -3.45 -7.47 12.17
CA GLN A 61 -4.15 -6.48 12.99
C GLN A 61 -3.25 -5.92 14.10
N ALA A 62 -2.50 -6.77 14.81
CA ALA A 62 -1.56 -6.34 15.82
C ALA A 62 -0.49 -5.38 15.26
N GLY A 63 0.03 -5.67 14.06
CA GLY A 63 1.02 -4.81 13.39
C GLY A 63 0.44 -3.45 13.00
N ILE A 64 -0.81 -3.40 12.57
CA ILE A 64 -1.53 -2.14 12.31
C ILE A 64 -1.75 -1.34 13.61
N GLU A 65 -2.12 -2.00 14.71
CA GLU A 65 -2.29 -1.35 16.02
C GLU A 65 -0.97 -0.72 16.50
N VAL A 66 0.14 -1.46 16.41
CA VAL A 66 1.49 -0.95 16.71
C VAL A 66 1.85 0.24 15.81
N TYR A 67 1.66 0.11 14.50
CA TYR A 67 1.95 1.16 13.53
C TYR A 67 1.22 2.48 13.85
N LEU A 68 -0.09 2.39 14.13
CA LEU A 68 -0.91 3.56 14.46
C LEU A 68 -0.55 4.19 15.79
N HIS A 69 -0.19 3.39 16.81
CA HIS A 69 0.28 3.89 18.09
C HIS A 69 1.63 4.61 17.99
N ASN A 70 2.58 4.02 17.26
CA ASN A 70 3.94 4.57 17.11
C ASN A 70 3.96 5.89 16.31
N HIS A 71 3.07 6.04 15.32
CA HIS A 71 3.03 7.20 14.42
C HIS A 71 1.87 8.15 14.69
N ASN A 72 1.21 8.04 15.85
CA ASN A 72 0.08 8.90 16.20
C ASN A 72 0.50 10.37 16.23
N TYR A 73 -0.25 11.23 15.54
CA TYR A 73 0.06 12.65 15.33
C TYR A 73 1.40 12.94 14.61
N GLY A 74 2.01 11.92 14.00
CA GLY A 74 3.27 12.01 13.27
C GLY A 74 3.09 11.92 11.76
N SER A 75 4.20 11.63 11.09
CA SER A 75 4.26 11.27 9.66
C SER A 75 5.02 9.95 9.54
N ALA A 76 4.79 9.23 8.45
CA ALA A 76 5.41 7.93 8.22
C ALA A 76 5.84 7.78 6.75
N GLN A 77 6.83 6.94 6.53
CA GLN A 77 7.30 6.48 5.23
C GLN A 77 7.02 4.98 5.07
N SER A 78 7.35 4.42 3.90
CA SER A 78 7.03 3.02 3.61
C SER A 78 7.67 2.02 4.58
N ASP A 79 8.89 2.30 5.05
CA ASP A 79 9.64 1.40 5.93
C ASP A 79 9.00 1.30 7.33
N ASP A 80 8.42 2.38 7.84
CA ASP A 80 7.76 2.42 9.15
C ASP A 80 6.60 1.41 9.29
N LEU A 81 5.89 1.16 8.18
CA LEU A 81 4.83 0.14 8.13
C LEU A 81 5.43 -1.27 8.26
N TRP A 82 6.53 -1.53 7.55
CA TRP A 82 7.19 -2.83 7.58
C TRP A 82 7.85 -3.11 8.93
N ASP A 83 8.44 -2.09 9.54
CA ASP A 83 9.02 -2.19 10.88
C ASP A 83 7.95 -2.59 11.92
N SER A 84 6.79 -1.93 11.88
CA SER A 84 5.67 -2.27 12.77
C SER A 84 5.12 -3.69 12.55
N MET A 85 5.16 -4.19 11.31
CA MET A 85 4.78 -5.57 11.00
C MET A 85 5.82 -6.58 11.50
N ASN A 86 7.11 -6.25 11.42
CA ASN A 86 8.21 -7.09 11.90
C ASN A 86 8.23 -7.20 13.43
N GLU A 87 7.73 -6.20 14.17
CA GLU A 87 7.65 -6.23 15.63
C GLU A 87 6.68 -7.31 16.15
N VAL A 88 5.68 -7.71 15.35
CA VAL A 88 4.60 -8.61 15.77
C VAL A 88 4.65 -9.99 15.10
N SER A 89 5.52 -10.18 14.10
CA SER A 89 5.61 -11.38 13.27
C SER A 89 6.68 -12.37 13.73
#